data_AF-A0A0L0CYC8-F1
#
_entry.id   AF-A0A0L0CYC8-F1
#
_cell.length_a   1.000
_cell.length_b   1.000
_cell.length_c   1.000
_cell.angle_alpha   90.00
_cell.angle_beta   90.00
_cell.angle_gamma   90.00
#
_symmetry.space_group_name_H-M   'P 1'
#
loop_
_entity.id
_entity.type
_entity.pdbx_description
1 polymer ?
#
loop_
_entity_poly.entity_id
_entity_poly.type
_entity_poly.pdbx_seq_one_letter_code
_entity_poly.pdbx_strand_id
1 'polypeptide(L)' 'MEKKANINVASIWYLDNKNTFVKTKISNDTKVALSLTHKYNEFVTITLGSQVDISKMSLPDNTKFGMKLYLKS' A
#
# COMPACT_ATOMS: atom_id res chain seq x y z
N MET A 1 -4.93 -15.91 26.04
CA MET A 1 -4.69 -15.20 24.76
C MET A 1 -3.99 -13.90 25.08
N GLU A 2 -2.68 -13.80 24.83
CA GLU A 2 -1.96 -12.54 25.00
C GLU A 2 -2.50 -11.49 24.02
N LYS A 3 -2.92 -10.33 24.52
CA LYS A 3 -3.22 -9.16 23.69
C LYS A 3 -1.90 -8.58 23.19
N LYS A 4 -1.40 -9.08 22.07
CA LYS A 4 -0.28 -8.43 21.37
C LYS A 4 -0.75 -7.07 20.86
N ALA A 5 -0.05 -6.00 21.24
CA ALA A 5 -0.31 -4.67 20.70
C ALA A 5 -0.08 -4.68 19.18
N ASN A 6 -0.99 -4.10 18.41
CA ASN A 6 -0.82 -3.89 16.97
C ASN A 6 -0.43 -2.43 16.72
N ILE A 7 0.84 -2.21 16.41
CA ILE A 7 1.41 -0.89 16.16
C ILE A 7 1.62 -0.76 14.66
N ASN A 8 1.11 0.33 14.09
CA ASN A 8 1.27 0.65 12.68
C ASN A 8 1.80 2.08 12.54
N VAL A 9 2.81 2.25 11.70
CA VAL A 9 3.28 3.56 11.25
C VAL A 9 2.91 3.69 9.78
N ALA A 10 2.24 4.77 9.41
CA ALA A 10 1.83 5.01 8.03
C ALA A 10 2.18 6.43 7.60
N SER A 11 2.50 6.60 6.32
CA SER A 11 2.78 7.90 5.72
C SER A 11 2.16 8.02 4.34
N ILE A 12 1.88 9.25 3.93
CA ILE A 12 1.34 9.59 2.61
C ILE A 12 2.20 10.71 2.03
N TRP A 13 2.71 10.49 0.83
CA TRP A 13 3.56 11.42 0.10
C TRP A 13 2.80 11.89 -1.13
N TYR A 14 2.53 13.18 -1.21
CA TYR A 14 1.89 13.78 -2.39
C TYR A 14 2.96 14.29 -3.34
N LEU A 15 2.81 13.96 -4.61
CA LEU A 15 3.67 14.42 -5.71
C LEU A 15 2.77 14.98 -6.81
N ASP A 16 3.36 15.69 -7.76
CA ASP A 16 2.66 16.19 -8.96
C ASP A 16 1.34 16.89 -8.61
N ASN A 17 1.41 17.94 -7.77
CA ASN A 17 0.25 18.70 -7.30
C ASN A 17 -0.90 17.83 -6.75
N LYS A 18 -0.57 16.73 -6.07
CA LYS A 18 -1.50 15.75 -5.48
C LYS A 18 -2.21 14.84 -6.50
N ASN A 19 -1.87 14.88 -7.78
CA ASN A 19 -2.33 13.89 -8.76
C ASN A 19 -1.69 12.52 -8.51
N THR A 20 -0.45 12.52 -8.04
CA THR A 20 0.26 11.31 -7.63
C THR A 20 0.36 11.27 -6.11
N PHE A 21 0.10 10.12 -5.50
CA PHE A 21 0.46 9.91 -4.11
C PHE A 21 0.95 8.50 -3.82
N VAL A 22 1.91 8.41 -2.91
CA VAL A 22 2.44 7.15 -2.40
C VAL A 22 2.01 6.99 -0.96
N LYS A 23 1.41 5.85 -0.62
CA LYS A 23 1.13 5.47 0.77
C LYS A 23 2.09 4.38 1.17
N THR A 24 2.70 4.51 2.34
CA THR A 24 3.50 3.46 2.96
C THR A 24 2.92 3.12 4.31
N LYS A 25 3.02 1.85 4.70
CA LYS A 25 2.63 1.38 6.03
C LYS A 25 3.62 0.32 6.48
N ILE A 26 4.09 0.44 7.71
CA ILE A 26 4.93 -0.54 8.39
C ILE A 26 4.20 -0.95 9.66
N SER A 27 4.10 -2.25 9.88
CA SER A 27 3.42 -2.84 11.02
C SER A 27 4.41 -3.60 11.90
N ASN A 28 4.19 -3.62 13.22
CA ASN A 28 5.03 -4.35 14.15
C ASN A 28 4.92 -5.88 14.03
N ASP A 29 4.03 -6.38 13.19
CA ASP A 29 3.97 -7.78 12.76
C ASP A 29 4.84 -8.04 11.52
N THR A 30 5.86 -7.20 11.28
CA THR A 30 6.87 -7.31 10.21
C THR A 30 6.33 -7.16 8.78
N LYS A 31 5.10 -6.68 8.64
CA LYS A 31 4.52 -6.37 7.32
C LYS A 31 4.86 -4.96 6.89
N VAL A 32 5.25 -4.84 5.62
CA VAL A 32 5.46 -3.56 4.94
C VAL A 32 4.52 -3.51 3.74
N ALA A 33 3.78 -2.42 3.61
CA ALA A 33 2.89 -2.18 2.48
C ALA A 33 3.24 -0.85 1.81
N LEU A 34 3.15 -0.86 0.48
CA LEU A 34 3.36 0.28 -0.40
C LEU A 34 2.18 0.36 -1.37
N SER A 35 1.67 1.55 -1.62
CA SER A 35 0.76 1.79 -2.74
C SER A 35 1.10 3.08 -3.46
N LEU A 36 1.14 3.03 -4.78
CA LEU A 36 1.25 4.17 -5.67
C LEU A 36 -0.11 4.42 -6.31
N THR A 37 -0.63 5.64 -6.20
CA THR A 37 -1.83 6.07 -6.89
C THR A 37 -1.49 7.24 -7.81
N HIS A 38 -2.03 7.21 -9.03
CA HIS A 38 -1.95 8.32 -9.98
C HIS A 38 -3.34 8.62 -10.56
N LYS A 39 -3.72 9.90 -10.52
CA LYS A 39 -4.93 10.45 -11.13
C LYS A 39 -4.53 11.06 -12.48
N TYR A 40 -4.87 10.40 -13.57
CA TYR A 40 -4.58 10.89 -14.92
C TYR A 40 -5.50 12.05 -15.30
N ASN A 41 -6.77 11.96 -14.91
CA ASN A 41 -7.79 12.98 -15.13
C ASN A 41 -8.94 12.78 -14.12
N GLU A 42 -10.02 13.55 -14.24
CA GLU A 42 -11.18 13.43 -13.35
C GLU A 42 -11.94 12.10 -13.48
N PHE A 43 -11.70 11.35 -14.55
CA PHE A 43 -12.39 10.13 -14.91
C PHE A 43 -11.58 8.87 -14.61
N VAL A 44 -10.24 8.96 -14.60
CA VAL A 44 -9.35 7.80 -14.54
C VAL A 44 -8.33 7.96 -13.41
N THR A 45 -8.36 7.02 -12.47
CA THR A 45 -7.37 6.89 -11.40
C THR A 45 -6.89 5.45 -11.31
N ILE A 46 -5.57 5.25 -11.28
CA ILE A 46 -4.95 3.93 -11.14
C ILE A 46 -4.23 3.87 -9.80
N THR A 47 -4.34 2.74 -9.11
CA THR A 47 -3.56 2.42 -7.92
C THR A 47 -2.91 1.06 -8.07
N LEU A 48 -1.62 0.99 -7.79
CA LEU A 48 -0.84 -0.23 -7.67
C LEU A 48 -0.42 -0.38 -6.22
N GLY A 49 -0.49 -1.59 -5.68
CA GLY A 49 -0.11 -1.82 -4.29
C GLY A 49 0.57 -3.18 -4.10
N SER A 50 1.48 -3.22 -3.15
CA SER A 50 2.11 -4.44 -2.68
C SER A 50 2.21 -4.45 -1.16
N GLN A 51 2.19 -5.65 -0.59
CA GLN A 51 2.48 -5.90 0.81
C GLN A 51 3.42 -7.09 0.91
N VAL A 52 4.47 -6.96 1.71
CA VAL A 52 5.45 -8.02 1.98
C VAL A 52 5.46 -8.31 3.47
N ASP A 53 5.41 -9.58 3.83
CA ASP A 53 5.68 -10.09 5.17
C ASP A 53 7.17 -10.49 5.24
N ILE A 54 7.96 -9.67 5.93
CA ILE A 54 9.42 -9.84 6.01
C ILE A 54 9.77 -11.12 6.80
N SER A 55 8.94 -11.53 7.77
CA SER A 55 9.18 -12.75 8.54
C SER A 55 9.10 -14.04 7.72
N LYS A 56 8.52 -13.96 6.52
CA LYS A 56 8.24 -15.11 5.65
C LYS A 56 8.98 -15.04 4.31
N MET A 57 10.09 -14.30 4.20
CA MET A 57 10.77 -14.07 2.92
C MET A 57 11.13 -15.33 2.11
N SER A 58 11.28 -16.49 2.75
CA SER A 58 11.54 -17.77 2.11
C SER A 58 10.29 -18.49 1.58
N LEU A 59 9.08 -18.01 1.91
CA LEU A 59 7.81 -18.60 1.49
C LEU A 59 7.24 -17.87 0.28
N PRO A 60 6.68 -18.59 -0.71
CA PRO A 60 6.13 -17.98 -1.92
C PRO A 60 4.94 -17.04 -1.65
N ASP A 61 4.21 -17.24 -0.56
CA ASP A 61 3.01 -16.46 -0.19
C ASP A 61 3.31 -15.24 0.69
N ASN A 62 4.59 -14.87 0.82
CA ASN A 62 5.03 -13.75 1.65
C ASN A 62 4.64 -12.38 1.07
N THR A 63 4.27 -12.35 -0.21
CA THR A 63 4.00 -11.11 -0.96
C THR A 63 2.59 -11.13 -1.51
N LYS A 64 1.88 -10.02 -1.32
CA LYS A 64 0.60 -9.73 -1.97
C LYS A 64 0.76 -8.53 -2.88
N PHE A 65 0.16 -8.58 -4.06
CA PHE A 65 0.13 -7.49 -5.02
C PHE A 65 -1.29 -7.30 -5.52
N GLY A 66 -1.62 -6.07 -5.92
CA GLY A 66 -2.94 -5.74 -6.42
C GLY A 66 -2.95 -4.43 -7.20
N MET A 67 -3.95 -4.31 -8.06
CA MET A 67 -4.25 -3.11 -8.82
C MET A 67 -5.69 -2.72 -8.62
N LYS A 68 -5.96 -1.41 -8.58
CA LYS A 68 -7.28 -0.83 -8.62
C LYS A 68 -7.34 0.20 -9.74
N LEU A 69 -8.23 -0.01 -10.70
CA LEU A 69 -8.64 0.99 -11.68
C LEU A 69 -9.97 1.58 -11.23
N TYR A 70 -10.02 2.91 -11.13
CA TYR A 70 -11.24 3.65 -10.84
C TYR A 70 -11.61 4.47 -12.07
N LEU A 71 -12.81 4.21 -12.60
CA LEU A 71 -13.42 4.92 -13.72
C LEU A 71 -14.65 5.66 -13.20
N LYS A 72 -14.70 6.97 -13.42
CA LYS A 72 -15.88 7.81 -13.14
C LYS A 72 -16.60 8.05 -14.46
N SER A 73 -17.92 7.81 -14.48
CA SER A 73 -18.83 8.13 -15.58
C SER A 73 -19.54 9.45 -15.34
#